data_AF-A0A8E0IE31-F1
#
_entry.id   AF-A0A8E0IE31-F1
#
_cell.length_a   1.000
_cell.length_b   1.000
_cell.length_c   1.000
_cell.angle_alpha   90.00
_cell.angle_beta   90.00
_cell.angle_gamma   90.00
#
_symmetry.space_group_name_H-M   'P 1'
#
loop_
_entity.id
_entity.type
_entity.pdbx_description
1 polymer ?
#
loop_
_entity_poly.entity_id
_entity_poly.type
_entity_poly.pdbx_seq_one_letter_code
_entity_poly.pdbx_strand_id
1 'polypeptide(L)' 'MSPYTHLTLIDRESILLGISTGKTLDTIAKEIGRSKSTVSREIARNGGWRSYSAATAQDRYRRVRLASRRPR' A
#
# COMPACT_ATOMS: atom_id res chain seq x y z
N MET A 1 0.90 4.90 -21.31
CA MET A 1 0.69 5.15 -19.86
C MET A 1 0.15 3.87 -19.25
N SER A 2 0.81 3.32 -18.22
CA SER A 2 0.30 2.13 -17.51
C SER A 2 -0.95 2.53 -16.72
N PRO A 3 -2.08 1.80 -16.83
CA PRO A 3 -3.30 2.12 -16.10
C PRO A 3 -3.04 2.09 -14.59
N TYR A 4 -3.59 3.08 -13.89
CA TYR A 4 -3.48 3.15 -12.43
C TYR A 4 -4.12 1.90 -11.82
N THR A 5 -3.28 1.09 -11.19
CA THR A 5 -3.69 -0.16 -10.54
C THR A 5 -3.55 0.02 -9.04
N HIS A 6 -4.67 -0.16 -8.32
CA HIS A 6 -4.68 -0.10 -6.88
C HIS A 6 -3.82 -1.21 -6.28
N LEU A 7 -3.17 -0.93 -5.15
CA LEU A 7 -2.44 -1.95 -4.40
C LEU A 7 -3.41 -3.03 -3.95
N THR A 8 -3.01 -4.28 -4.14
CA THR A 8 -3.75 -5.46 -3.66
C THR A 8 -3.45 -5.72 -2.17
N LEU A 9 -4.13 -6.69 -1.56
CA LEU A 9 -3.76 -7.15 -0.21
C LEU A 9 -2.35 -7.74 -0.21
N ILE A 10 -2.00 -8.53 -1.23
CA ILE A 10 -0.67 -9.14 -1.38
C ILE A 10 0.40 -8.04 -1.47
N ASP A 11 0.17 -7.01 -2.30
CA ASP A 11 1.10 -5.88 -2.40
C ASP A 11 1.34 -5.23 -1.03
N ARG A 12 0.28 -5.07 -0.22
CA ARG A 12 0.36 -4.48 1.13
C ARG A 12 1.09 -5.38 2.11
N GLU A 13 0.88 -6.69 2.05
CA GLU A 13 1.59 -7.67 2.88
C GLU A 13 3.07 -7.72 2.52
N SER A 14 3.42 -7.68 1.24
CA SER A 14 4.81 -7.58 0.79
C SER A 14 5.49 -6.31 1.29
N ILE A 15 4.77 -5.18 1.34
CA ILE A 15 5.28 -3.94 1.95
C ILE A 15 5.55 -4.15 3.45
N LEU A 16 4.60 -4.73 4.19
CA LEU A 16 4.76 -4.98 5.63
C LEU A 16 5.96 -5.90 5.90
N LEU A 17 6.06 -7.02 5.16
CA LEU A 17 7.17 -7.95 5.29
C LEU A 17 8.51 -7.28 4.94
N GLY A 18 8.53 -6.46 3.87
CA GLY A 18 9.71 -5.71 3.48
C GLY A 18 10.19 -4.74 4.56
N ILE A 19 9.26 -4.02 5.20
CA ILE A 19 9.56 -3.14 6.34
C ILE A 19 10.12 -3.95 7.51
N SER A 20 9.45 -5.03 7.90
CA SER A 20 9.84 -5.89 9.03
C SER A 20 11.20 -6.56 8.82
N THR A 21 11.56 -6.84 7.58
CA THR A 21 12.86 -7.41 7.19
C THR A 21 13.94 -6.36 6.93
N GLY A 22 13.64 -5.06 7.14
CA GLY A 22 14.61 -3.98 6.98
C GLY A 22 14.96 -3.64 5.53
N LYS A 23 14.14 -4.06 4.56
CA LYS A 23 14.36 -3.73 3.13
C LYS A 23 14.19 -2.25 2.88
N THR A 24 14.93 -1.73 1.90
CA THR A 24 14.75 -0.34 1.47
C THR A 24 13.46 -0.17 0.67
N LEU A 25 12.96 1.07 0.62
CA LEU A 25 11.79 1.44 -0.18
C LEU A 25 11.94 1.07 -1.67
N ASP A 26 13.15 1.18 -2.23
CA ASP A 26 13.44 0.79 -3.63
C ASP A 26 13.26 -0.71 -3.85
N THR A 27 13.82 -1.52 -2.95
CA THR A 27 13.73 -2.98 -3.02
C THR A 27 12.28 -3.43 -2.95
N ILE A 28 11.52 -2.92 -1.98
CA ILE A 28 10.10 -3.25 -1.82
C ILE A 28 9.31 -2.91 -3.08
N ALA A 29 9.51 -1.70 -3.61
CA ALA A 29 8.80 -1.23 -4.80
C ALA A 29 9.08 -2.10 -6.04
N LYS A 30 10.34 -2.52 -6.23
CA LYS A 30 10.73 -3.44 -7.31
C LYS A 30 10.08 -4.82 -7.15
N GLU A 31 10.07 -5.38 -5.94
CA GLU A 31 9.48 -6.70 -5.66
C GLU A 31 7.99 -6.77 -6.00
N ILE A 32 7.22 -5.72 -5.67
CA ILE A 32 5.79 -5.67 -5.97
C ILE A 32 5.47 -5.07 -7.36
N GLY A 33 6.48 -4.69 -8.14
CA GLY A 33 6.30 -4.09 -9.47
C GLY A 33 5.59 -2.73 -9.45
N ARG A 34 5.79 -1.93 -8.40
CA ARG A 34 5.17 -0.59 -8.23
C ARG A 34 6.22 0.51 -8.19
N SER A 35 5.78 1.75 -8.40
CA SER A 35 6.68 2.90 -8.24
C SER A 35 7.02 3.14 -6.77
N LYS A 36 8.25 3.59 -6.49
CA LYS A 36 8.66 4.03 -5.13
C LYS A 36 7.71 5.04 -4.52
N SER A 37 7.24 5.98 -5.34
CA SER A 37 6.28 7.01 -4.91
C SER A 37 4.92 6.43 -4.52
N THR A 38 4.51 5.30 -5.09
CA THR A 38 3.28 4.60 -4.70
C THR A 38 3.46 3.93 -3.34
N VAL A 39 4.57 3.20 -3.15
CA VAL A 39 4.87 2.54 -1.87
C VAL A 39 5.07 3.56 -0.75
N SER A 40 5.81 4.63 -0.99
CA SER A 40 6.03 5.70 0.00
C SER A 40 4.71 6.33 0.45
N ARG A 41 3.83 6.66 -0.50
CA ARG A 41 2.52 7.24 -0.20
C ARG A 41 1.62 6.25 0.55
N GLU A 42 1.68 4.96 0.22
CA GLU A 42 0.94 3.93 0.95
C GLU A 42 1.42 3.84 2.40
N ILE A 43 2.74 3.77 2.62
CA ILE A 43 3.31 3.68 3.97
C ILE A 43 2.94 4.93 4.79
N ALA A 44 3.18 6.12 4.24
CA ALA A 44 2.89 7.39 4.93
C ALA A 44 1.42 7.54 5.33
N ARG A 45 0.47 7.08 4.50
CA ARG A 45 -0.97 7.18 4.77
C ARG A 45 -1.48 6.17 5.81
N ASN A 46 -0.74 5.08 6.04
CA ASN A 46 -1.20 3.95 6.83
C ASN A 46 -0.28 3.69 8.05
N GLY A 47 0.22 4.76 8.68
CA GLY A 47 0.96 4.68 9.95
C GLY A 47 2.48 4.92 9.83
N GLY A 48 3.01 5.11 8.61
CA GLY A 48 4.43 5.35 8.41
C GLY A 48 5.29 4.10 8.64
N TRP A 49 6.61 4.23 8.48
CA TRP A 49 7.52 3.09 8.46
C TRP A 49 7.53 2.25 9.75
N ARG A 50 7.28 2.87 10.90
CA ARG A 50 7.34 2.20 12.21
C ARG A 50 6.02 1.56 12.65
N SER A 51 4.90 1.96 12.04
CA SER A 51 3.57 1.53 12.49
C SER A 51 2.69 1.07 11.32
N TYR A 52 3.31 0.76 10.18
CA TYR A 52 2.60 0.28 9.01
C TYR A 52 1.91 -1.06 9.31
N SER A 53 0.66 -1.19 8.89
CA SER A 53 -0.13 -2.42 9.01
C SER A 53 -0.90 -2.68 7.72
N ALA A 54 -0.62 -3.83 7.08
CA ALA A 54 -1.28 -4.23 5.84
C ALA A 54 -2.80 -4.39 6.01
N ALA A 55 -3.24 -4.97 7.13
CA ALA A 55 -4.65 -5.14 7.46
C ALA A 55 -5.36 -3.78 7.61
N THR A 56 -4.76 -2.86 8.36
CA THR A 56 -5.31 -1.51 8.56
C THR A 56 -5.39 -0.74 7.23
N ALA A 57 -4.35 -0.85 6.39
CA ALA A 57 -4.31 -0.22 5.07
C ALA A 57 -5.42 -0.77 4.14
N GLN A 58 -5.61 -2.09 4.14
CA GLN A 58 -6.66 -2.75 3.36
C GLN A 58 -8.07 -2.33 3.81
N ASP A 59 -8.31 -2.33 5.12
CA ASP A 59 -9.59 -1.92 5.69
C ASP A 59 -9.89 -0.45 5.40
N ARG A 60 -8.89 0.43 5.55
CA ARG A 60 -8.99 1.85 5.15
C ARG A 60 -9.37 1.99 3.67
N TYR A 61 -8.69 1.26 2.79
CA TYR A 61 -9.01 1.27 1.36
C TYR A 61 -10.46 0.85 1.09
N ARG A 62 -10.91 -0.25 1.72
CA ARG A 62 -12.29 -0.74 1.61
C ARG A 62 -13.31 0.31 2.06
N ARG A 63 -13.11 0.92 3.23
CA ARG A 63 -13.99 1.97 3.79
C ARG A 63 -14.11 3.16 2.85
N VAL A 64 -12.98 3.72 2.40
CA VAL A 64 -12.96 4.87 1.48
C VAL A 64 -13.63 4.52 0.16
N ARG A 65 -13.38 3.32 -0.37
CA ARG A 65 -13.98 2.89 -1.64
C ARG A 65 -15.50 2.75 -1.56
N LEU A 66 -16.01 2.20 -0.45
CA LEU A 66 -17.46 2.11 -0.20
C LEU A 66 -18.09 3.50 -0.07
N ALA A 67 -17.47 4.41 0.69
CA ALA A 67 -17.96 5.78 0.86
C ALA A 67 -17.91 6.61 -0.43
N SER A 68 -16.99 6.29 -1.35
CA SER A 68 -16.85 6.99 -2.64
C SER A 68 -17.83 6.50 -3.72
N ARG A 69 -18.63 5.47 -3.44
CA ARG A 69 -19.67 5.02 -4.37
C ARG A 69 -20.80 6.06 -4.33
N ARG A 70 -21.13 6.64 -5.49
CA ARG A 70 -22.35 7.44 -5.61
C ARG A 70 -23.56 6.54 -5.30
N PRO A 71 -24.49 6.96 -4.43
CA PRO A 71 -25.76 6.29 -4.30
C PRO A 71 -26.44 6.26 -5.68
N ARG A 72 -27.03 5.11 -6.02
CA ARG A 72 -27.87 4.97 -7.21
C ARG A 72 -29.21 5.64 -6.97
#